data_AF-A0A352UKP6-F1
#
_entry.id   AF-A0A352UKP6-F1
#
_cell.length_a   1.000
_cell.length_b   1.000
_cell.length_c   1.000
_cell.angle_alpha   90.00
_cell.angle_beta   90.00
_cell.angle_gamma   90.00
#
_symmetry.space_group_name_H-M   'P 1'
#
loop_
_entity.id
_entity.type
_entity.pdbx_description
1 polymer ?
#
loop_
_entity_poly.entity_id
_entity_poly.type
_entity_poly.pdbx_seq_one_letter_code
_entity_poly.pdbx_strand_id
1 'polypeptide(L)' 'LTESYDMICRSGLHCAPRIFRGLGCPATVRLSLSRFTADWEIDAAVSAVGDIAGG' A
#
# COMPACT_ATOMS: atom_id res chain seq x y z
N LEU A 1 -2.86 -14.25 13.86
CA LEU A 1 -3.18 -13.34 12.73
C LEU A 1 -3.51 -11.99 13.35
N THR A 2 -2.50 -11.30 13.89
CA THR A 2 -2.71 -10.16 14.81
C THR A 2 -1.71 -9.03 14.59
N GLU A 3 -0.81 -9.15 13.61
CA GLU A 3 0.21 -8.15 13.36
C GLU A 3 -0.35 -7.09 12.40
N SER A 4 -0.35 -5.85 12.88
CA SER A 4 -0.84 -4.64 12.21
C SER A 4 0.16 -3.53 12.50
N TYR A 5 0.40 -2.67 11.50
CA TYR A 5 1.17 -1.43 11.65
C TYR A 5 0.24 -0.20 11.81
N ASP A 6 -1.05 -0.43 12.04
CA ASP A 6 -2.10 0.59 12.19
C ASP A 6 -2.22 1.57 11.01
N MET A 7 -1.89 1.09 9.81
CA MET A 7 -1.99 1.84 8.56
C MET A 7 -3.21 1.42 7.74
N ILE A 8 -3.93 2.42 7.22
CA ILE A 8 -5.07 2.20 6.34
C ILE A 8 -4.61 2.19 4.89
N CYS A 9 -4.85 1.07 4.19
CA CYS A 9 -4.57 0.93 2.77
C CYS A 9 -5.77 0.29 2.03
N ARG A 10 -5.75 0.34 0.69
CA ARG A 10 -6.72 -0.36 -0.15
C ARG A 10 -6.00 -1.42 -0.97
N SER A 11 -6.50 -2.65 -0.93
CA SER A 11 -6.07 -3.73 -1.81
C SER A 11 -7.06 -3.95 -2.96
N GLY A 12 -6.57 -4.52 -4.07
CA GLY A 12 -7.39 -4.96 -5.19
C GLY A 12 -7.10 -4.22 -6.49
N LEU A 13 -8.15 -4.04 -7.30
CA LEU A 13 -8.08 -3.48 -8.66
C LEU A 13 -8.41 -1.99 -8.73
N HIS A 14 -8.75 -1.36 -7.60
CA HIS A 14 -9.05 0.08 -7.50
C HIS A 14 -10.10 0.58 -8.51
N CYS A 15 -11.12 -0.23 -8.79
CA CYS A 15 -12.15 0.01 -9.82
C CYS A 15 -11.59 0.23 -11.24
N ALA A 16 -10.36 -0.21 -11.51
CA ALA A 16 -9.66 -0.02 -12.79
C ALA A 16 -9.20 -1.33 -13.46
N PRO A 17 -10.08 -2.35 -13.63
CA PRO A 17 -9.68 -3.69 -14.10
C PRO A 17 -9.01 -3.70 -15.49
N ARG A 18 -9.34 -2.74 -16.37
CA ARG A 18 -8.71 -2.63 -17.70
C ARG A 18 -7.25 -2.20 -17.61
N ILE A 19 -6.88 -1.38 -16.63
CA ILE A 19 -5.49 -0.95 -16.40
C ILE A 19 -4.67 -2.15 -15.92
N PHE A 20 -5.17 -2.88 -14.93
CA PHE A 20 -4.51 -4.09 -14.41
C PHE A 20 -4.29 -5.16 -15.50
N ARG A 21 -5.26 -5.32 -16.41
CA ARG A 21 -5.09 -6.20 -17.60
C ARG A 21 -3.93 -5.74 -18.48
N GLY A 22 -3.77 -4.45 -18.72
CA GLY A 22 -2.65 -3.90 -19.50
C GLY A 22 -1.29 -4.02 -18.79
N LEU A 23 -1.28 -3.90 -17.46
CA LEU A 23 -0.08 -4.02 -16.63
C LEU A 23 0.36 -5.47 -16.39
N GLY A 24 -0.49 -6.47 -16.66
CA GLY A 24 -0.22 -7.87 -16.32
C GLY A 24 -0.13 -8.13 -14.80
N CYS A 25 -0.60 -7.19 -13.99
CA CYS A 25 -0.57 -7.28 -12.53
C CYS A 25 -1.95 -7.76 -12.02
N PRO A 26 -2.02 -8.73 -11.09
CA PRO A 26 -3.30 -9.28 -10.62
C PRO A 26 -4.04 -8.35 -9.65
N ALA A 27 -3.32 -7.61 -8.80
CA ALA A 27 -3.84 -6.65 -7.84
C ALA A 27 -2.69 -5.88 -7.21
N THR A 28 -2.97 -4.74 -6.59
CA THR A 28 -1.98 -4.02 -5.77
C THR A 28 -2.56 -3.61 -4.43
N VAL A 29 -1.67 -3.37 -3.47
CA VAL A 29 -1.93 -2.52 -2.30
C VAL A 29 -1.64 -1.08 -2.70
N ARG A 30 -2.51 -0.15 -2.31
CA ARG A 30 -2.39 1.28 -2.58
C ARG A 30 -2.46 2.08 -1.29
N LEU A 31 -1.35 2.73 -0.96
CA LEU A 31 -1.30 3.83 0.01
C LEU A 31 -1.65 5.13 -0.73
N SER A 32 -2.57 5.92 -0.17
CA SER A 32 -3.07 7.14 -0.82
C SER A 32 -2.81 8.33 0.11
N LEU A 33 -1.81 9.12 -0.23
CA LEU A 33 -1.39 10.27 0.57
C LEU A 33 -2.32 11.46 0.32
N SER A 34 -2.35 12.38 1.28
CA SER A 34 -3.08 13.66 1.17
C SER A 34 -2.24 14.81 1.72
N ARG A 35 -2.79 16.03 1.68
CA ARG A 35 -2.21 17.21 2.34
C ARG A 35 -1.93 16.98 3.83
N PHE A 36 -2.71 16.10 4.47
CA PHE A 36 -2.63 15.84 5.90
C PHE A 36 -1.63 14.73 6.25
N THR A 37 -1.08 14.03 5.25
CA THR A 37 -0.10 12.99 5.50
C THR A 37 1.24 13.63 5.86
N ALA A 38 1.79 13.23 7.00
CA ALA A 38 3.07 13.72 7.50
C ALA A 38 4.24 12.86 7.00
N ASP A 39 5.43 13.46 6.93
CA ASP A 39 6.64 12.77 6.45
C ASP A 39 6.96 11.52 7.28
N TRP A 40 6.78 11.58 8.59
CA TRP A 40 7.02 10.44 9.48
C TRP A 40 6.05 9.26 9.21
N GLU A 41 4.83 9.52 8.73
CA GLU A 41 3.89 8.46 8.34
C GLU A 41 4.38 7.74 7.08
N ILE A 42 5.05 8.47 6.17
CA ILE A 42 5.67 7.89 4.97
C ILE A 42 6.86 7.02 5.37
N ASP A 43 7.74 7.52 6.23
CA ASP A 43 8.89 6.76 6.72
C ASP A 43 8.45 5.48 7.44
N ALA A 44 7.42 5.56 8.29
CA ALA A 44 6.84 4.40 8.95
C ALA A 44 6.28 3.39 7.93
N ALA A 45 5.59 3.86 6.88
CA ALA A 45 5.06 2.99 5.84
C ALA A 45 6.16 2.30 5.03
N VAL A 46 7.28 2.98 4.74
CA VAL A 46 8.44 2.40 4.07
C VAL A 46 9.09 1.33 4.95
N SER A 47 9.28 1.61 6.24
CA SER A 47 9.83 0.64 7.21
C SER A 47 8.95 -0.60 7.28
N ALA A 48 7.63 -0.44 7.43
CA ALA A 48 6.70 -1.56 7.53
C ALA A 48 6.71 -2.44 6.27
N VAL A 49 6.84 -1.85 5.08
CA VAL A 49 6.99 -2.61 3.83
C VAL A 49 8.31 -3.38 3.80
N GLY A 50 9.40 -2.78 4.29
CA GLY A 50 10.69 -3.45 4.45
C GLY A 50 10.59 -4.67 5.37
N ASP A 51 10.01 -4.48 6.56
CA ASP A 51 9.79 -5.54 7.54
C ASP A 51 8.95 -6.70 6.95
N ILE A 52 7.87 -6.38 6.23
CA ILE A 52 7.01 -7.38 5.55
C ILE A 52 7.78 -8.14 4.46
N ALA A 53 8.67 -7.45 3.73
CA ALA A 53 9.49 -8.07 2.68
C ALA A 53 10.63 -8.94 3.25
N GLY A 54 10.85 -8.93 4.57
CA GLY A 54 11.96 -9.61 5.23
C GLY A 54 13.31 -8.91 5.01
N GLY A 55 13.27 -7.60 4.73
CA GLY A 55 14.45 -6.74 4.60
C GLY A 55 14.99 -6.24 5.94
#